data_AF-A0A955HRQ0-F1
#
_entry.id   AF-A0A955HRQ0-F1
#
_cell.length_a   1.000
_cell.length_b   1.000
_cell.length_c   1.000
_cell.angle_alpha   90.00
_cell.angle_beta   90.00
_cell.angle_gamma   90.00
#
_symmetry.space_group_name_H-M   'P 1'
#
loop_
_entity.id
_entity.type
_entity.pdbx_description
1 polymer ?
#
loop_
_entity_poly.entity_id
_entity_poly.type
_entity_poly.pdbx_seq_one_letter_code
_entity_poly.pdbx_strand_id
1 'polypeptide(L)'
;MKLLFWLTLTANLLLELYAALNLLLGDAGLLADTGQNAWSIHYAFAAITIASVSIWLACYRNVPGVTYVLFGYLCTFHLLLFISAIIVSGKFYAILFHAFMAIASLALNRHVKRT
;
A
#
# COMPACT_ATOMS: atom_id res chain seq x y z
N MET A 1 -9.90 -16.79 -14.48
CA MET A 1 -9.72 -15.99 -13.24
C MET A 1 -8.27 -15.60 -12.96
N LYS A 2 -7.26 -16.45 -13.20
CA LYS A 2 -5.84 -16.10 -12.98
C LYS A 2 -5.38 -14.83 -13.72
N LEU A 3 -5.76 -14.66 -14.99
CA LEU A 3 -5.42 -13.47 -15.76
C LEU A 3 -6.01 -12.18 -15.14
N LEU A 4 -7.28 -12.23 -14.73
CA LEU A 4 -7.97 -11.09 -14.13
C LEU A 4 -7.34 -10.69 -12.80
N PHE A 5 -6.97 -11.67 -11.96
CA PHE A 5 -6.23 -11.45 -10.71
C PHE A 5 -4.91 -10.71 -10.97
N TRP A 6 -4.08 -11.23 -11.88
CA TRP A 6 -2.80 -10.59 -12.19
C TRP A 6 -2.97 -9.20 -12.79
N LEU A 7 -3.94 -9.00 -13.70
CA LEU A 7 -4.25 -7.68 -14.24
C LEU A 7 -4.64 -6.68 -13.15
N THR A 8 -5.52 -7.07 -12.21
CA THR A 8 -5.91 -6.18 -11.11
C THR A 8 -4.76 -5.91 -10.13
N LEU A 9 -3.92 -6.91 -9.85
CA LEU A 9 -2.77 -6.75 -8.98
C LEU A 9 -1.75 -5.78 -9.61
N THR A 10 -1.45 -5.96 -10.90
CA THR A 10 -0.55 -5.07 -11.64
C THR A 10 -1.13 -3.66 -11.75
N ALA A 11 -2.44 -3.52 -12.02
CA ALA A 11 -3.09 -2.21 -12.08
C ALA A 11 -3.01 -1.47 -10.73
N ASN A 12 -3.29 -2.15 -9.61
CA ASN A 12 -3.13 -1.54 -8.29
C ASN A 12 -1.67 -1.15 -8.05
N LEU A 13 -0.70 -2.02 -8.39
CA LEU A 13 0.72 -1.76 -8.15
C LEU A 13 1.21 -0.54 -8.94
N LEU A 14 0.72 -0.35 -10.17
CA LEU A 14 1.00 0.83 -10.97
C LEU A 14 0.34 2.10 -10.41
N LEU A 15 -0.91 2.01 -9.96
CA LEU A 15 -1.61 3.14 -9.32
C LEU A 15 -0.93 3.57 -8.02
N GLU A 16 -0.48 2.61 -7.22
CA GLU A 16 0.25 2.89 -5.99
C GLU A 16 1.65 3.43 -6.25
N LEU A 17 2.37 2.87 -7.21
CA LEU A 17 3.67 3.40 -7.60
C LEU A 17 3.51 4.84 -8.08
N TYR A 18 2.51 5.11 -8.90
CA TYR A 18 2.18 6.47 -9.33
C TYR A 18 1.81 7.38 -8.15
N ALA A 19 0.99 6.92 -7.21
CA ALA A 19 0.63 7.69 -6.02
C ALA A 19 1.84 7.97 -5.12
N ALA A 20 2.71 6.97 -4.91
CA ALA A 20 3.94 7.10 -4.14
C ALA A 20 4.94 8.05 -4.80
N LEU A 21 5.09 7.97 -6.13
CA LEU A 21 5.94 8.90 -6.89
C LEU A 21 5.40 10.33 -6.83
N ASN A 22 4.09 10.54 -6.91
CA ASN A 22 3.51 11.87 -6.72
C ASN A 22 3.69 12.39 -5.28
N LEU A 23 3.57 11.53 -4.28
CA LEU A 23 3.86 11.87 -2.88
C LEU A 23 5.33 12.18 -2.61
N LEU A 24 6.25 11.65 -3.42
CA LEU A 24 7.68 11.88 -3.26
C LEU A 24 8.16 13.06 -4.10
N LEU A 25 7.72 13.18 -5.35
CA LEU A 25 8.30 14.05 -6.36
C LEU A 25 7.33 15.12 -6.89
N GLY A 26 6.03 15.02 -6.62
CA GLY A 26 5.03 15.98 -7.09
C GLY A 26 4.99 17.26 -6.27
N ASP A 27 4.12 18.19 -6.66
CA ASP A 27 3.85 19.48 -5.98
C ASP A 27 3.38 19.37 -4.52
N ALA A 28 3.25 18.12 -4.04
CA ALA A 28 2.83 17.65 -2.74
C ALA A 28 3.92 16.93 -1.91
N GLY A 29 5.05 16.61 -2.55
CA GLY A 29 6.11 15.76 -2.03
C GLY A 29 7.32 16.51 -1.50
N LEU A 30 8.53 15.97 -1.70
CA LEU A 30 9.82 16.51 -1.20
C LEU A 30 10.04 18.00 -1.52
N LEU A 31 9.37 18.51 -2.56
CA LEU A 31 9.53 19.88 -3.08
C LEU A 31 8.32 20.78 -2.78
N ALA A 32 7.31 20.27 -2.06
CA ALA A 32 6.07 20.97 -1.81
C ALA A 32 6.14 21.91 -0.60
N ASP A 33 5.64 23.12 -0.78
CA ASP A 33 5.43 24.08 0.31
C ASP A 33 4.17 23.69 1.12
N THR A 34 4.30 22.63 1.93
CA THR A 34 3.43 22.10 3.01
C THR A 34 1.89 22.27 2.97
N GLY A 35 1.27 22.43 1.80
CA GLY A 35 -0.18 22.52 1.66
C GLY A 35 -0.92 21.22 2.02
N GLN A 36 -1.89 21.28 2.93
CA GLN A 36 -2.66 20.14 3.46
C GLN A 36 -3.45 19.32 2.40
N ASN A 37 -3.63 19.85 1.19
CA ASN A 37 -4.61 19.33 0.23
C ASN A 37 -4.19 18.06 -0.52
N ALA A 38 -2.89 17.85 -0.72
CA ALA A 38 -2.43 16.76 -1.58
C ALA A 38 -2.57 15.37 -0.94
N TRP A 39 -2.44 15.28 0.38
CA TRP A 39 -2.61 14.03 1.13
C TRP A 39 -4.01 13.40 0.95
N SER A 40 -5.04 14.20 0.69
CA SER A 40 -6.42 13.71 0.54
C SER A 40 -6.62 12.81 -0.69
N ILE A 41 -6.02 13.16 -1.82
CA ILE A 41 -6.09 12.39 -3.07
C ILE A 41 -5.36 11.05 -2.93
N HIS A 42 -4.25 11.03 -2.20
CA HIS A 42 -3.48 9.80 -1.98
C HIS A 42 -4.19 8.79 -1.07
N TYR A 43 -5.01 9.27 -0.13
CA TYR A 43 -5.89 8.41 0.67
C TYR A 43 -6.97 7.73 -0.18
N ALA A 44 -7.45 8.35 -1.26
CA ALA A 44 -8.41 7.71 -2.16
C ALA A 44 -7.77 6.54 -2.91
N PHE A 45 -6.54 6.69 -3.40
CA PHE A 45 -5.78 5.58 -4.01
C PHE A 45 -5.49 4.47 -2.99
N ALA A 46 -5.11 4.84 -1.76
CA ALA A 46 -4.93 3.89 -0.66
C ALA A 46 -6.17 3.05 -0.40
N ALA A 47 -7.35 3.68 -0.36
CA ALA A 47 -8.61 3.00 -0.13
C ALA A 47 -8.94 2.01 -1.26
N ILE A 48 -8.68 2.38 -2.52
CA ILE A 48 -8.90 1.49 -3.68
C ILE A 48 -8.00 0.26 -3.60
N THR A 49 -6.70 0.44 -3.29
CA THR A 49 -5.82 -0.71 -3.12
C THR A 49 -6.31 -1.63 -2.01
N ILE A 50 -6.54 -1.09 -0.81
CA ILE A 50 -6.92 -1.89 0.35
C ILE A 50 -8.20 -2.67 0.02
N ALA A 51 -9.21 -2.00 -0.55
CA ALA A 51 -10.45 -2.65 -0.96
C ALA A 51 -10.20 -3.79 -1.96
N SER A 52 -9.40 -3.54 -2.99
CA SER A 52 -9.09 -4.55 -4.02
C SER A 52 -8.34 -5.75 -3.43
N VAL A 53 -7.33 -5.52 -2.59
CA VAL A 53 -6.58 -6.60 -1.93
C VAL A 53 -7.48 -7.38 -0.96
N SER A 54 -8.34 -6.71 -0.20
CA SER A 54 -9.30 -7.37 0.70
C SER A 54 -10.26 -8.28 -0.05
N ILE A 55 -10.77 -7.86 -1.22
CA ILE A 55 -11.62 -8.70 -2.07
C ILE A 55 -10.86 -9.96 -2.51
N TRP A 56 -9.62 -9.81 -2.98
CA TRP A 56 -8.83 -10.95 -3.43
C TRP A 56 -8.40 -11.88 -2.30
N LEU A 57 -8.06 -11.33 -1.13
CA LEU A 57 -7.80 -12.13 0.08
C LEU A 57 -9.03 -12.94 0.47
N ALA A 58 -10.24 -12.35 0.43
CA ALA A 58 -11.47 -13.08 0.73
C ALA A 58 -11.69 -14.25 -0.24
N CYS A 59 -11.49 -14.03 -1.54
CA CYS A 59 -11.66 -15.05 -2.58
C CYS A 59 -10.60 -16.15 -2.53
N TYR A 60 -9.37 -15.84 -2.15
CA TYR A 60 -8.22 -16.75 -2.24
C TYR A 60 -7.54 -17.06 -0.90
N ARG A 61 -8.21 -16.83 0.24
CA ARG A 61 -7.66 -17.07 1.59
C ARG A 61 -7.06 -18.47 1.82
N ASN A 62 -7.54 -19.47 1.08
CA ASN A 62 -7.09 -20.86 1.18
C ASN A 62 -5.97 -21.23 0.19
N VAL A 63 -5.45 -20.26 -0.59
CA VAL A 63 -4.39 -20.49 -1.59
C VAL A 63 -3.13 -19.75 -1.13
N PRO A 64 -2.19 -20.43 -0.43
CA PRO A 64 -1.02 -19.80 0.18
C PRO A 64 -0.19 -18.95 -0.77
N GLY A 65 -0.01 -19.41 -2.02
CA GLY A 65 0.73 -18.66 -3.02
C GLY A 65 0.11 -17.30 -3.35
N VAL A 66 -1.23 -17.21 -3.36
CA VAL A 66 -1.95 -15.95 -3.65
C VAL A 66 -1.93 -15.04 -2.43
N THR A 67 -2.23 -15.56 -1.24
CA THR A 67 -2.21 -14.77 0.00
C THR A 67 -0.81 -14.24 0.31
N TYR A 68 0.25 -15.00 0.02
CA TYR A 68 1.62 -14.53 0.09
C TYR A 68 1.83 -13.28 -0.77
N VAL A 69 1.47 -13.35 -2.06
CA VAL A 69 1.63 -12.20 -2.97
C VAL A 69 0.85 -10.98 -2.47
N LEU A 70 -0.40 -11.17 -2.02
CA LEU A 70 -1.26 -10.09 -1.53
C LEU A 70 -0.72 -9.43 -0.25
N PHE A 71 -0.21 -10.20 0.71
CA PHE A 71 0.42 -9.63 1.91
C PHE A 71 1.75 -8.96 1.62
N GLY A 72 2.54 -9.49 0.67
CA GLY A 72 3.77 -8.83 0.22
C GLY A 72 3.47 -7.47 -0.40
N TYR A 73 2.41 -7.41 -1.19
CA TYR A 73 1.93 -6.19 -1.81
C TYR A 73 1.49 -5.13 -0.78
N LEU A 74 0.63 -5.50 0.19
CA LEU A 74 0.24 -4.60 1.29
C LEU A 74 1.44 -4.12 2.11
N CYS A 75 2.45 -4.97 2.31
CA CYS A 75 3.67 -4.59 3.01
C CYS A 75 4.42 -3.49 2.27
N THR A 76 4.63 -3.64 0.95
CA THR A 76 5.30 -2.62 0.13
C THR A 76 4.52 -1.30 0.15
N PHE A 77 3.20 -1.37 -0.01
CA PHE A 77 2.33 -0.20 0.03
C PHE A 77 2.46 0.59 1.33
N HIS A 78 2.26 -0.09 2.47
CA HIS A 78 2.34 0.58 3.78
C HIS A 78 3.75 1.08 4.11
N LEU A 79 4.80 0.39 3.64
CA LEU A 79 6.17 0.87 3.80
C LEU A 79 6.41 2.17 3.03
N LEU A 80 5.89 2.29 1.80
CA LEU A 80 6.02 3.51 0.99
C LEU A 80 5.25 4.69 1.62
N LEU A 81 4.03 4.45 2.12
CA LEU A 81 3.27 5.49 2.84
C LEU A 81 3.93 5.89 4.16
N PHE A 82 4.55 4.95 4.87
CA PHE A 82 5.34 5.26 6.06
C PHE A 82 6.52 6.20 5.73
N ILE A 83 7.30 5.88 4.69
CA ILE A 83 8.43 6.70 4.24
C ILE A 83 7.94 8.10 3.82
N SER A 84 6.85 8.16 3.03
CA SER A 84 6.25 9.43 2.63
C SER A 84 5.80 10.27 3.84
N ALA A 85 5.17 9.65 4.84
CA ALA A 85 4.72 10.33 6.05
C ALA A 85 5.87 10.88 6.91
N ILE A 86 7.02 10.20 6.93
CA ILE A 86 8.24 10.71 7.57
C ILE A 86 8.75 11.96 6.84
N ILE A 87 8.82 11.89 5.51
CA ILE A 87 9.37 12.95 4.67
C ILE A 87 8.55 14.24 4.79
N VAL A 88 7.22 14.15 4.76
CA VAL A 88 6.34 15.33 4.73
C VAL A 88 6.30 16.07 6.10
N SER A 89 6.81 15.46 7.17
CA SER A 89 6.82 15.98 8.56
C SER A 89 5.43 16.30 9.13
N GLY A 90 5.20 16.06 10.42
CA GLY A 90 3.93 16.41 11.10
C GLY A 90 2.75 15.43 10.96
N LYS A 91 2.93 14.26 10.33
CA LYS A 91 1.88 13.22 10.19
C LYS A 91 2.07 12.04 11.17
N PHE A 92 2.28 12.33 12.46
CA PHE A 92 2.63 11.34 13.49
C PHE A 92 1.75 10.08 13.50
N TYR A 93 0.42 10.25 13.47
CA TYR A 93 -0.51 9.12 13.46
C TYR A 93 -0.43 8.27 12.19
N ALA A 94 -0.21 8.89 11.02
CA ALA A 94 -0.05 8.15 9.77
C ALA A 94 1.24 7.33 9.76
N ILE A 95 2.33 7.90 10.31
CA ILE A 95 3.61 7.19 10.48
C ILE A 95 3.40 5.93 11.33
N LEU A 96 2.79 6.05 12.51
CA LEU A 96 2.57 4.90 13.40
C LEU A 96 1.68 3.85 12.75
N PHE A 97 0.57 4.27 12.13
CA PHE A 97 -0.37 3.36 11.49
C PHE A 97 0.30 2.58 10.36
N HIS A 98 0.98 3.25 9.44
CA HIS A 98 1.60 2.59 8.30
C HIS A 98 2.81 1.73 8.69
N ALA A 99 3.58 2.12 9.70
CA ALA A 99 4.62 1.26 10.27
C ALA A 99 4.03 -0.05 10.81
N PHE A 100 2.99 0.05 11.63
CA PHE A 100 2.30 -1.12 12.18
C PHE A 100 1.76 -2.02 11.08
N MET A 101 1.05 -1.46 10.10
CA MET A 101 0.45 -2.23 9.01
C MET A 101 1.50 -2.90 8.11
N ALA A 102 2.65 -2.26 7.86
CA ALA A 102 3.76 -2.86 7.13
C ALA A 102 4.33 -4.08 7.88
N ILE A 103 4.55 -3.94 9.20
CA ILE A 103 5.04 -5.03 10.06
C ILE A 103 4.03 -6.19 10.10
N ALA A 104 2.74 -5.89 10.29
CA ALA A 104 1.69 -6.90 10.32
C ALA A 104 1.60 -7.66 8.99
N SER A 105 1.65 -6.95 7.86
CA SER A 105 1.64 -7.55 6.52
C SER A 105 2.86 -8.43 6.30
N LEU A 106 4.06 -8.01 6.74
CA LEU A 106 5.27 -8.82 6.67
C LEU A 106 5.17 -10.08 7.54
N ALA A 107 4.61 -9.98 8.75
CA ALA A 107 4.46 -11.11 9.65
C ALA A 107 3.51 -12.16 9.06
N LEU A 108 2.37 -11.72 8.51
CA LEU A 108 1.40 -12.57 7.83
C LEU A 108 1.99 -13.21 6.57
N ASN A 109 2.71 -12.43 5.75
CA ASN A 109 3.41 -12.93 4.58
C ASN A 109 4.40 -14.06 4.93
N ARG A 110 5.20 -13.87 6.00
CA ARG A 110 6.15 -14.89 6.49
C ARG A 110 5.45 -16.12 7.06
N HIS A 111 4.31 -15.94 7.73
CA HIS A 111 3.52 -17.06 8.22
C HIS A 111 3.03 -17.93 7.05
N VAL A 112 2.44 -17.31 6.03
CA VAL A 112 1.97 -18.02 4.81
C VAL A 112 3.10 -18.73 4.07
N LYS A 113 4.31 -18.16 4.03
CA LYS A 113 5.46 -18.82 3.39
C LYS A 113 5.89 -20.13 4.09
N ARG A 114 5.56 -20.29 5.37
CA ARG A 114 5.94 -21.44 6.20
C ARG A 114 4.89 -22.55 6.21
N THR A 115 3.66 -22.26 5.76
CA THR A 115 2.54 -23.20 5.63
C THR A 115 2.47 -23.77 4.23
#